data_AF-A0A1B8DE48-F1
#
_entry.id   AF-A0A1B8DE48-F1
#
_cell.length_a   1.000
_cell.length_b   1.000
_cell.length_c   1.000
_cell.angle_alpha   90.00
_cell.angle_beta   90.00
_cell.angle_gamma   90.00
#
_symmetry.space_group_name_H-M   'P 1'
#
loop_
_entity.id
_entity.type
_entity.pdbx_description
1 polymer ?
#
loop_
_entity_poly.entity_id
_entity_poly.type
_entity_poly.pdbx_seq_one_letter_code
_entity_poly.pdbx_strand_id
1 'polypeptide(L)'
;MYPPRVADPKSLVIASLAIYLVLLQPVTYCLWKHGKRGLLGWMALHSLCVIRIVGNAVQLNAYNNHSTGGVATLILQSVGLSPLILGAVGILHEARRARDPTLNRKFEWILVIQYHLTVIAAMVLVIIGIVKLQDGASVGNVLMKVGMGVVLACWAILAVWTLLSFRPSQEYAAGGPPADGTKLLHGVAAALPLIALREIFAAGSSYGPSSSFTSSLAVKICLSVVPEMLSIIVLTVAGIRTRGIANKFQRTTK
;
A
#
# COMPACT_ATOMS: atom_id res chain seq x y z
N MET A 1 -13.04 -28.41 28.27
CA MET A 1 -13.04 -27.05 27.68
C MET A 1 -11.62 -26.70 27.31
N TYR A 2 -11.25 -26.78 26.03
CA TYR A 2 -9.99 -26.21 25.57
C TYR A 2 -10.14 -24.67 25.64
N PRO A 3 -9.22 -23.93 26.28
CA PRO A 3 -9.24 -22.48 26.14
C PRO A 3 -9.07 -22.16 24.64
N PRO A 4 -9.81 -21.18 24.09
CA PRO A 4 -9.60 -20.76 22.71
C PRO A 4 -8.13 -20.36 22.58
N ARG A 5 -7.40 -21.08 21.74
CA ARG A 5 -6.00 -20.79 21.43
C ARG A 5 -5.98 -19.46 20.70
N VAL A 6 -5.91 -18.36 21.45
CA VAL A 6 -5.55 -17.06 20.90
C VAL A 6 -4.22 -17.28 20.20
N ALA A 7 -4.16 -17.03 18.90
CA ALA A 7 -2.96 -17.26 18.10
C ALA A 7 -1.77 -16.59 18.79
N ASP A 8 -0.71 -17.36 19.04
CA ASP A 8 0.48 -16.84 19.67
C ASP A 8 1.14 -15.80 18.74
N PRO A 9 1.70 -14.68 19.28
CA PRO A 9 2.31 -13.63 18.46
C PRO A 9 3.39 -14.15 17.50
N LYS A 10 4.09 -15.22 17.87
CA LYS A 10 5.11 -15.85 17.04
C LYS A 10 4.52 -16.55 15.82
N SER A 11 3.47 -17.36 16.00
CA SER A 11 2.75 -18.01 14.89
C SER A 11 2.16 -17.01 13.91
N LEU A 12 1.69 -15.86 14.38
CA LEU A 12 1.24 -14.78 13.49
C LEU A 12 2.36 -14.27 12.58
N VAL A 13 3.56 -14.05 13.13
CA VAL A 13 4.71 -13.59 12.35
C VAL A 13 5.12 -14.65 11.32
N ILE A 14 5.13 -15.93 11.71
CA ILE A 14 5.41 -17.05 10.79
C ILE A 14 4.37 -17.11 9.66
N ALA A 15 3.08 -17.02 9.99
CA ALA A 15 2.01 -17.03 9.01
C ALA A 15 2.09 -15.82 8.07
N SER A 16 2.35 -14.62 8.61
CA SER A 16 2.52 -13.41 7.81
C SER A 16 3.69 -13.53 6.84
N LEU A 17 4.84 -14.02 7.31
CA LEU A 17 6.01 -14.30 6.48
C LEU A 17 5.66 -15.25 5.32
N ALA A 18 5.01 -16.38 5.62
CA ALA A 18 4.59 -17.35 4.61
C ALA A 18 3.63 -16.73 3.57
N ILE A 19 2.65 -15.94 4.02
CA ILE A 19 1.69 -15.28 3.13
C ILE A 19 2.41 -14.28 2.21
N TYR A 20 3.30 -13.43 2.73
CA TYR A 20 4.02 -12.46 1.89
C TYR A 20 4.97 -13.13 0.90
N LEU A 21 5.58 -14.27 1.24
CA LEU A 21 6.36 -15.07 0.29
C LEU A 21 5.50 -15.59 -0.88
N VAL A 22 4.26 -16.00 -0.60
CA VAL A 22 3.31 -16.43 -1.63
C VAL A 22 2.81 -15.23 -2.45
N LEU A 23 2.48 -14.11 -1.81
CA LEU A 23 1.99 -12.89 -2.49
C LEU A 23 3.06 -12.22 -3.36
N LEU A 24 4.35 -12.38 -3.03
CA LEU A 24 5.45 -11.84 -3.81
C LEU A 24 5.41 -12.37 -5.26
N GLN A 25 5.13 -13.67 -5.46
CA GLN A 25 5.16 -14.31 -6.78
C GLN A 25 4.23 -13.65 -7.82
N PRO A 26 2.91 -13.50 -7.56
CA PRO A 26 2.02 -12.85 -8.52
C PRO A 26 2.30 -11.33 -8.66
N VAL A 27 2.81 -10.67 -7.62
CA VAL A 27 3.24 -9.26 -7.71
C VAL A 27 4.44 -9.10 -8.63
N THR A 28 5.46 -9.97 -8.51
CA THR A 28 6.61 -10.01 -9.42
C THR A 28 6.16 -10.30 -10.85
N TYR A 29 5.23 -11.22 -11.05
CA TYR A 29 4.66 -11.47 -12.38
C TYR A 29 4.00 -10.22 -12.98
N CYS A 30 3.21 -9.47 -12.20
CA CYS A 30 2.61 -8.21 -12.64
C CYS A 30 3.66 -7.14 -12.97
N LEU A 31 4.69 -6.99 -12.14
CA LEU A 31 5.80 -6.07 -12.37
C LEU A 31 6.45 -6.31 -13.74
N TRP A 32 6.66 -7.58 -14.10
CA TRP A 32 7.26 -7.95 -15.38
C TRP A 32 6.30 -7.74 -16.56
N LYS A 33 5.02 -8.08 -16.41
CA LYS A 33 4.03 -8.00 -17.50
C LYS A 33 3.58 -6.58 -17.83
N HIS A 34 3.46 -5.71 -16.84
CA HIS A 34 3.06 -4.32 -17.06
C HIS A 34 4.24 -3.42 -17.49
N GLY A 35 5.47 -3.83 -17.15
CA GLY A 35 6.71 -3.21 -17.64
C GLY A 35 6.83 -1.73 -17.29
N LYS A 36 7.48 -0.95 -18.16
CA LYS A 36 7.81 0.48 -17.90
C LYS A 36 6.59 1.36 -17.59
N ARG A 37 5.41 1.00 -18.10
CA ARG A 37 4.19 1.84 -17.97
C ARG A 37 3.50 1.66 -16.61
N GLY A 38 3.58 0.46 -16.03
CA GLY A 38 3.11 0.18 -14.67
C GLY A 38 4.19 0.23 -13.59
N LEU A 39 5.43 0.54 -13.98
CA LEU A 39 6.62 0.35 -13.14
C LEU A 39 6.49 0.98 -11.75
N LEU A 40 5.98 2.21 -11.66
CA LEU A 40 5.79 2.89 -10.37
C LEU A 40 4.90 2.11 -9.41
N GLY A 41 3.76 1.60 -9.90
CA GLY A 41 2.80 0.89 -9.08
C GLY A 41 3.30 -0.48 -8.66
N TRP A 42 3.78 -1.26 -9.61
CA TRP A 42 4.19 -2.64 -9.36
C TRP A 42 5.52 -2.74 -8.60
N MET A 43 6.46 -1.80 -8.80
CA MET A 43 7.67 -1.78 -7.97
C MET A 43 7.33 -1.43 -6.52
N ALA A 44 6.40 -0.51 -6.28
CA ALA A 44 5.99 -0.17 -4.92
C ALA A 44 5.30 -1.36 -4.21
N LEU A 45 4.41 -2.09 -4.90
CA LEU A 45 3.83 -3.34 -4.34
C LEU A 45 4.87 -4.45 -4.14
N HIS A 46 5.84 -4.57 -5.04
CA HIS A 46 6.92 -5.55 -4.89
C HIS A 46 7.79 -5.21 -3.67
N SER A 47 8.21 -3.95 -3.55
CA SER A 47 8.97 -3.45 -2.40
C SER A 47 8.19 -3.61 -1.09
N LEU A 48 6.87 -3.40 -1.10
CA LEU A 48 6.01 -3.69 0.06
C LEU A 48 6.18 -5.13 0.54
N CYS A 49 6.03 -6.09 -0.38
CA CYS A 49 6.14 -7.51 -0.04
C CYS A 49 7.53 -7.85 0.50
N VAL A 50 8.60 -7.32 -0.12
CA VAL A 50 9.98 -7.53 0.34
C VAL A 50 10.20 -6.94 1.73
N ILE A 51 9.79 -5.70 1.97
CA ILE A 51 9.91 -5.05 3.29
C ILE A 51 9.15 -5.85 4.35
N ARG A 52 7.97 -6.38 4.01
CA ARG A 52 7.19 -7.23 4.92
C ARG A 52 7.85 -8.57 5.20
N ILE A 53 8.45 -9.22 4.20
CA ILE A 53 9.23 -10.45 4.41
C ILE A 53 10.39 -10.17 5.37
N VAL A 54 11.18 -9.12 5.11
CA VAL A 54 12.32 -8.74 5.95
C VAL A 54 11.87 -8.37 7.37
N GLY A 55 10.81 -7.56 7.50
CA GLY A 55 10.25 -7.16 8.80
C GLY A 55 9.79 -8.33 9.65
N ASN A 56 9.07 -9.29 9.04
CA ASN A 56 8.64 -10.50 9.74
C ASN A 56 9.81 -11.43 10.07
N ALA A 57 10.82 -11.54 9.19
CA ALA A 57 12.03 -12.33 9.45
C ALA A 57 12.84 -11.77 10.63
N VAL A 58 13.05 -10.45 10.68
CA VAL A 58 13.72 -9.76 11.80
C VAL A 58 12.97 -9.98 13.11
N GLN A 59 11.64 -9.84 13.08
CA GLN A 59 10.80 -10.05 14.25
C GLN A 59 10.79 -11.52 14.72
N LEU A 60 10.79 -12.47 13.80
CA LEU A 60 10.90 -13.91 14.12
C LEU A 60 12.24 -14.24 14.76
N ASN A 61 13.33 -13.67 14.24
CA ASN A 61 14.65 -13.83 14.83
C ASN A 61 14.70 -13.25 16.25
N ALA A 62 14.08 -12.09 16.47
CA ALA A 62 13.97 -11.51 17.81
C ALA A 62 13.24 -12.43 18.79
N TYR A 63 12.12 -13.03 18.39
CA TYR A 63 11.40 -14.02 19.19
C TYR A 63 12.25 -15.25 19.53
N ASN A 64 13.05 -15.75 18.59
CA ASN A 64 13.92 -16.91 18.82
C ASN A 64 15.09 -16.61 19.77
N ASN A 65 15.52 -15.36 19.85
CA ASN A 65 16.63 -14.91 20.72
C ASN A 65 16.13 -14.23 22.01
N HIS A 66 14.84 -14.36 22.35
CA HIS A 66 14.21 -13.71 23.51
C HIS A 66 14.48 -12.19 23.59
N SER A 67 14.54 -11.53 22.42
CA SER A 67 14.77 -10.10 22.26
C SER A 67 13.52 -9.42 21.68
N THR A 68 13.40 -8.11 21.88
CA THR A 68 12.31 -7.30 21.32
C THR A 68 12.56 -6.89 19.87
N GLY A 69 13.77 -7.12 19.33
CA GLY A 69 14.15 -6.72 17.97
C GLY A 69 14.34 -5.20 17.80
N GLY A 70 14.15 -4.43 18.88
CA GLY A 70 14.46 -3.01 19.00
C GLY A 70 13.78 -2.11 17.97
N VAL A 71 14.45 -0.97 17.70
CA VAL A 71 14.04 0.08 16.76
C VAL A 71 13.76 -0.48 15.36
N ALA A 72 14.60 -1.41 14.89
CA ALA A 72 14.51 -1.97 13.55
C ALA A 72 13.16 -2.65 13.30
N THR A 73 12.66 -3.41 14.28
CA THR A 73 11.34 -4.06 14.18
C THR A 73 10.21 -3.03 14.13
N LEU A 74 10.27 -1.98 14.95
CA LEU A 74 9.26 -0.92 14.94
C LEU A 74 9.24 -0.18 13.60
N ILE A 75 10.41 0.21 13.08
CA ILE A 75 10.53 0.89 11.78
C ILE A 75 9.97 -0.02 10.67
N LEU A 76 10.41 -1.27 10.57
CA LEU A 76 9.97 -2.18 9.50
C LEU A 76 8.47 -2.46 9.54
N GLN A 77 7.86 -2.49 10.73
CA GLN A 77 6.40 -2.65 10.88
C GLN A 77 5.63 -1.39 10.49
N SER A 78 6.19 -0.20 10.73
CA SER A 78 5.58 1.09 10.35
C SER A 78 5.78 1.45 8.88
N VAL A 79 6.89 1.04 8.26
CA VAL A 79 7.22 1.34 6.85
C VAL A 79 6.24 0.71 5.86
N GLY A 80 5.53 -0.36 6.23
CA GLY A 80 4.53 -0.99 5.35
C GLY A 80 3.36 -0.09 4.94
N LEU A 81 3.16 1.08 5.57
CA LEU A 81 2.08 2.03 5.22
C LEU A 81 2.27 2.66 3.83
N SER A 82 3.48 3.13 3.52
CA SER A 82 3.75 3.98 2.36
C SER A 82 3.73 3.24 1.02
N PRO A 83 4.39 2.06 0.89
CA PRO A 83 4.48 1.37 -0.40
C PRO A 83 3.12 0.93 -0.95
N LEU A 84 2.12 0.69 -0.09
CA LEU A 84 0.78 0.29 -0.54
C LEU A 84 0.06 1.43 -1.28
N ILE A 85 0.06 2.64 -0.70
CA ILE A 85 -0.56 3.82 -1.31
C ILE A 85 0.24 4.28 -2.53
N LEU A 86 1.56 4.21 -2.49
CA LEU A 86 2.43 4.44 -3.66
C LEU A 86 2.13 3.45 -4.80
N GLY A 87 1.92 2.17 -4.44
CA GLY A 87 1.50 1.14 -5.38
C GLY A 87 0.15 1.45 -6.01
N ALA A 88 -0.84 1.80 -5.20
CA ALA A 88 -2.18 2.12 -5.66
C ALA A 88 -2.22 3.36 -6.58
N VAL A 89 -1.51 4.44 -6.26
CA VAL A 89 -1.42 5.62 -7.15
C VAL A 89 -0.66 5.31 -8.44
N GLY A 90 0.39 4.48 -8.39
CA GLY A 90 1.12 4.07 -9.58
C GLY A 90 0.27 3.19 -10.52
N ILE A 91 -0.54 2.29 -9.95
CA ILE A 91 -1.51 1.48 -10.72
C ILE A 91 -2.65 2.35 -11.24
N LEU A 92 -3.12 3.34 -10.47
CA LEU A 92 -4.10 4.33 -10.94
C LEU A 92 -3.56 5.11 -12.14
N HIS A 93 -2.31 5.57 -12.07
CA HIS A 93 -1.65 6.24 -13.18
C HIS A 93 -1.63 5.36 -14.44
N GLU A 94 -1.26 4.09 -14.31
CA GLU A 94 -1.30 3.14 -15.42
C GLU A 94 -2.72 2.97 -15.99
N ALA A 95 -3.71 2.76 -15.12
CA ALA A 95 -5.11 2.58 -15.51
C ALA A 95 -5.64 3.79 -16.28
N ARG A 96 -5.35 5.01 -15.80
CA ARG A 96 -5.77 6.26 -16.43
C ARG A 96 -5.12 6.47 -17.79
N ARG A 97 -3.80 6.24 -17.90
CA ARG A 97 -3.13 6.33 -19.20
C ARG A 97 -3.65 5.32 -20.21
N ALA A 98 -4.14 4.17 -19.75
CA ALA A 98 -4.75 3.17 -20.62
C ALA A 98 -6.19 3.46 -20.99
N ARG A 99 -6.88 4.24 -20.16
CA ARG A 99 -8.27 4.66 -20.35
C ARG A 99 -8.40 5.92 -21.19
N ASP A 100 -7.44 6.83 -21.12
CA ASP A 100 -7.51 8.15 -21.75
C ASP A 100 -6.18 8.52 -22.43
N PRO A 101 -6.12 8.42 -23.77
CA PRO A 101 -4.91 8.78 -24.51
C PRO A 101 -4.72 10.30 -24.67
N THR A 102 -5.77 11.10 -24.46
CA THR A 102 -5.73 12.58 -24.54
C THR A 102 -5.13 13.22 -23.29
N LEU A 103 -4.98 12.42 -22.22
CA LEU A 103 -4.44 12.84 -20.95
C LEU A 103 -3.05 13.48 -21.08
N ASN A 104 -2.89 14.69 -20.53
CA ASN A 104 -1.61 15.41 -20.58
C ASN A 104 -0.53 14.66 -19.80
N ARG A 105 0.30 13.92 -20.53
CA ARG A 105 1.31 13.00 -19.99
C ARG A 105 2.29 13.70 -19.06
N LYS A 106 2.75 14.92 -19.40
CA LYS A 106 3.73 15.63 -18.59
C LYS A 106 3.13 16.06 -17.25
N PHE A 107 1.93 16.63 -17.30
CA PHE A 107 1.22 17.07 -16.10
C PHE A 107 0.90 15.90 -15.15
N GLU A 108 0.43 14.78 -15.70
CA GLU A 108 0.16 13.57 -14.92
C GLU A 108 1.40 13.01 -14.23
N TRP A 109 2.54 12.98 -14.92
CA TRP A 109 3.79 12.55 -14.29
C TRP A 109 4.21 13.49 -13.16
N ILE A 110 4.05 14.81 -13.33
CA ILE A 110 4.33 15.78 -12.27
C ILE A 110 3.45 15.49 -11.05
N LEU A 111 2.14 15.29 -11.23
CA LEU A 111 1.23 14.98 -10.12
C LEU A 111 1.61 13.68 -9.41
N VAL A 112 1.93 12.63 -10.17
CA VAL A 112 2.30 11.33 -9.58
C VAL A 112 3.64 11.42 -8.86
N ILE A 113 4.65 12.08 -9.42
CA ILE A 113 5.95 12.29 -8.76
C ILE A 113 5.77 13.10 -7.49
N GLN A 114 5.03 14.20 -7.54
CA GLN A 114 4.75 15.03 -6.37
C GLN A 114 4.08 14.21 -5.28
N TYR A 115 3.08 13.40 -5.63
CA TYR A 115 2.41 12.51 -4.70
C TYR A 115 3.38 11.50 -4.06
N HIS A 116 4.27 10.89 -4.86
CA HIS A 116 5.27 9.97 -4.33
C HIS A 116 6.21 10.66 -3.34
N LEU A 117 6.72 11.84 -3.69
CA LEU A 117 7.60 12.63 -2.82
C LEU A 117 6.90 13.01 -1.51
N THR A 118 5.63 13.42 -1.56
CA THR A 118 4.85 13.73 -0.36
C THR A 118 4.69 12.51 0.56
N VAL A 119 4.35 11.34 0.01
CA VAL A 119 4.19 10.11 0.80
C VAL A 119 5.53 9.64 1.40
N ILE A 120 6.63 9.76 0.65
CA ILE A 120 7.97 9.45 1.14
C ILE A 120 8.36 10.39 2.28
N ALA A 121 8.15 11.70 2.12
CA ALA A 121 8.43 12.70 3.16
C ALA A 121 7.59 12.44 4.43
N ALA A 122 6.31 12.12 4.27
CA ALA A 122 5.44 11.76 5.39
C ALA A 122 5.95 10.52 6.13
N MET A 123 6.42 9.50 5.41
CA MET A 123 7.00 8.31 6.04
C MET A 123 8.29 8.62 6.80
N VAL A 124 9.15 9.48 6.25
CA VAL A 124 10.36 9.94 6.95
C VAL A 124 9.99 10.63 8.26
N LEU A 125 8.94 11.47 8.29
CA LEU A 125 8.45 12.08 9.54
C LEU A 125 7.95 11.02 10.54
N VAL A 126 7.25 9.99 10.08
CA VAL A 126 6.83 8.87 10.95
C VAL A 126 8.03 8.14 11.53
N ILE A 127 9.04 7.82 10.73
CA ILE A 127 10.26 7.12 11.18
C ILE A 127 11.02 7.96 12.20
N ILE A 128 11.28 9.23 11.89
CA ILE A 128 11.96 10.15 12.81
C ILE A 128 11.14 10.29 14.10
N GLY A 129 9.81 10.35 14.00
CA GLY A 129 8.91 10.39 15.14
C GLY A 129 9.08 9.19 16.06
N ILE A 130 9.11 7.97 15.50
CA ILE A 130 9.32 6.72 16.24
C ILE A 130 10.69 6.70 16.93
N VAL A 131 11.75 7.06 16.21
CA VAL A 131 13.11 7.10 16.76
C VAL A 131 13.20 8.08 17.92
N LYS A 132 12.66 9.29 17.76
CA LYS A 132 12.66 10.31 18.82
C LYS A 132 11.83 9.92 20.04
N LEU A 133 10.73 9.18 19.86
CA LEU A 133 9.96 8.65 20.98
C LEU A 133 10.75 7.62 21.79
N GLN A 134 11.56 6.79 21.12
CA GLN A 134 12.45 5.86 21.83
C GLN A 134 13.55 6.56 22.62
N ASP A 135 14.03 7.70 22.12
CA ASP A 135 14.96 8.57 22.85
C ASP A 135 14.28 9.37 23.99
N GLY A 136 12.97 9.20 24.21
CA GLY A 136 12.19 9.93 25.22
C GLY A 136 11.83 11.38 24.83
N ALA A 137 12.07 11.78 23.59
CA ALA A 137 11.80 13.14 23.12
C ALA A 137 10.33 13.32 22.70
N SER A 138 9.61 14.23 23.36
CA SER A 138 8.19 14.50 23.13
C SER A 138 7.86 14.97 21.70
N VAL A 139 8.81 15.62 21.01
CA VAL A 139 8.70 16.02 19.60
C VAL A 139 8.41 14.83 18.68
N GLY A 140 8.84 13.61 19.06
CA GLY A 140 8.59 12.41 18.28
C GLY A 140 7.10 12.10 18.11
N ASN A 141 6.29 12.38 19.13
CA ASN A 141 4.83 12.22 19.05
C ASN A 141 4.22 13.14 17.99
N VAL A 142 4.69 14.40 17.94
CA VAL A 142 4.22 15.39 16.97
C VAL A 142 4.60 14.97 15.55
N LEU A 143 5.86 14.60 15.33
CA LEU A 143 6.35 14.18 14.01
C LEU A 143 5.62 12.93 13.49
N MET A 144 5.42 11.93 14.34
CA MET A 144 4.69 10.72 14.01
C MET A 144 3.22 11.03 13.63
N LYS A 145 2.53 11.83 14.46
CA LYS A 145 1.15 12.25 14.21
C LYS A 145 1.01 13.07 12.94
N VAL A 146 1.92 14.01 12.66
CA VAL A 146 1.90 14.80 11.43
C VAL A 146 2.09 13.89 10.22
N GLY A 147 3.09 13.00 10.24
CA GLY A 147 3.35 12.08 9.14
C GLY A 147 2.15 11.17 8.84
N MET A 148 1.51 10.59 9.87
CA MET A 148 0.30 9.77 9.69
C MET A 148 -0.88 10.57 9.13
N GLY A 149 -1.06 11.81 9.59
CA GLY A 149 -2.11 12.70 9.06
C GLY A 149 -1.91 13.01 7.58
N VAL A 150 -0.66 13.24 7.16
CA VAL A 150 -0.32 13.44 5.74
C VAL A 150 -0.59 12.18 4.92
N VAL A 151 -0.23 10.98 5.41
CA VAL A 151 -0.53 9.72 4.71
C VAL A 151 -2.04 9.53 4.55
N LEU A 152 -2.83 9.80 5.60
CA LEU A 152 -4.30 9.71 5.54
C LEU A 152 -4.90 10.72 4.55
N ALA A 153 -4.38 11.94 4.51
CA ALA A 153 -4.77 12.94 3.51
C ALA A 153 -4.41 12.49 2.07
N CYS A 154 -3.23 11.91 1.87
CA CYS A 154 -2.83 11.31 0.60
C CYS A 154 -3.78 10.19 0.17
N TRP A 155 -4.25 9.34 1.09
CA TRP A 155 -5.27 8.35 0.79
C TRP A 155 -6.59 9.00 0.32
N ALA A 156 -7.06 10.04 1.01
CA ALA A 156 -8.28 10.75 0.62
C ALA A 156 -8.15 11.39 -0.78
N ILE A 157 -7.00 12.02 -1.06
CA ILE A 157 -6.67 12.55 -2.40
C ILE A 157 -6.70 11.42 -3.44
N LEU A 158 -6.09 10.28 -3.15
CA LEU A 158 -6.10 9.12 -4.06
C LEU A 158 -7.51 8.58 -4.29
N ALA A 159 -8.36 8.56 -3.27
CA ALA A 159 -9.75 8.14 -3.39
C ALA A 159 -10.55 9.07 -4.30
N VAL A 160 -10.45 10.38 -4.07
CA VAL A 160 -11.07 11.40 -4.95
C VAL A 160 -10.52 11.28 -6.37
N TRP A 161 -9.20 11.12 -6.52
CA TRP A 161 -8.58 10.99 -7.84
C TRP A 161 -9.07 9.74 -8.59
N THR A 162 -9.24 8.62 -7.89
CA THR A 162 -9.80 7.39 -8.44
C THR A 162 -11.25 7.59 -8.88
N LEU A 163 -12.08 8.25 -8.06
CA LEU A 163 -13.48 8.55 -8.41
C LEU A 163 -13.58 9.46 -9.64
N LEU A 164 -12.77 10.53 -9.69
CA LEU A 164 -12.70 11.42 -10.85
C LEU A 164 -12.26 10.70 -12.12
N SER A 165 -11.46 9.63 -11.99
CA SER A 165 -10.98 8.82 -13.11
C SER A 165 -12.03 7.90 -13.73
N PHE A 166 -13.20 7.74 -13.10
CA PHE A 166 -14.34 7.05 -13.71
C PHE A 166 -15.11 7.92 -14.71
N ARG A 167 -14.90 9.25 -14.69
CA ARG A 167 -15.54 10.16 -15.62
C ARG A 167 -15.20 9.76 -17.07
N PRO A 168 -16.17 9.83 -17.99
CA PRO A 168 -15.94 9.46 -19.38
C PRO A 168 -14.92 10.42 -20.02
N SER A 169 -14.01 9.88 -20.84
CA SER A 169 -13.16 10.68 -21.73
C SER A 169 -13.91 10.96 -23.03
N GLN A 170 -13.53 12.05 -23.69
CA GLN A 170 -14.20 12.54 -24.90
C GLN A 170 -14.17 11.52 -26.06
N GLU A 171 -13.19 10.61 -26.07
CA GLU A 171 -13.08 9.53 -27.06
C GLU A 171 -14.00 8.32 -26.80
N TYR A 172 -14.62 8.17 -25.62
CA TYR A 172 -15.56 7.07 -25.37
C TYR A 172 -16.83 7.15 -26.22
N ALA A 173 -17.15 8.34 -26.72
CA ALA A 173 -18.30 8.56 -27.58
C ALA A 173 -18.21 7.78 -28.91
N ALA A 174 -17.01 7.37 -29.35
CA ALA A 174 -16.80 6.69 -30.64
C ALA A 174 -16.58 5.17 -30.55
N GLY A 175 -16.24 4.62 -29.37
CA GLY A 175 -15.86 3.20 -29.27
C GLY A 175 -15.90 2.57 -27.87
N GLY A 176 -16.43 3.28 -26.87
CA GLY A 176 -16.48 2.81 -25.48
C GLY A 176 -15.12 2.80 -24.76
N PRO A 177 -15.11 2.58 -23.44
CA PRO A 177 -13.88 2.65 -22.66
C PRO A 177 -12.98 1.43 -22.85
N PRO A 178 -11.64 1.61 -22.92
CA PRO A 178 -10.68 0.51 -22.96
C PRO A 178 -10.92 -0.46 -21.80
N ALA A 179 -11.31 -1.69 -22.15
CA ALA A 179 -11.75 -2.69 -21.18
C ALA A 179 -10.68 -2.99 -20.11
N ASP A 180 -9.39 -3.05 -20.49
CA ASP A 180 -8.32 -3.40 -19.57
C ASP A 180 -7.98 -2.24 -18.61
N GLY A 181 -7.90 -1.00 -19.09
CA GLY A 181 -7.70 0.17 -18.24
C GLY A 181 -8.86 0.34 -17.25
N THR A 182 -10.08 0.06 -17.69
CA THR A 182 -11.28 0.11 -16.84
C THR A 182 -11.27 -0.98 -15.78
N LYS A 183 -10.89 -2.22 -16.12
CA LYS A 183 -10.73 -3.30 -15.14
C LYS A 183 -9.66 -2.97 -14.10
N LEU A 184 -8.54 -2.38 -14.52
CA LEU A 184 -7.45 -1.99 -13.61
C LEU A 184 -7.90 -0.88 -12.65
N LEU A 185 -8.65 0.12 -13.17
CA LEU A 185 -9.23 1.18 -12.35
C LEU A 185 -10.22 0.63 -11.30
N HIS A 186 -11.08 -0.32 -11.66
CA HIS A 186 -11.96 -0.99 -10.70
C HIS A 186 -11.18 -1.75 -9.63
N GLY A 187 -10.03 -2.35 -9.99
CA GLY A 187 -9.12 -2.97 -9.03
C GLY A 187 -8.59 -1.98 -7.98
N VAL A 188 -8.17 -0.79 -8.42
CA VAL A 188 -7.77 0.29 -7.51
C VAL A 188 -8.93 0.71 -6.61
N ALA A 189 -10.10 0.97 -7.21
CA ALA A 189 -11.29 1.38 -6.46
C ALA A 189 -11.72 0.35 -5.41
N ALA A 190 -11.64 -0.95 -5.72
CA ALA A 190 -11.95 -2.03 -4.79
C ALA A 190 -10.92 -2.17 -3.65
N ALA A 191 -9.66 -1.81 -3.88
CA ALA A 191 -8.62 -1.83 -2.85
C ALA A 191 -8.70 -0.62 -1.89
N LEU A 192 -9.15 0.54 -2.37
CA LEU A 192 -9.23 1.77 -1.56
C LEU A 192 -9.89 1.64 -0.18
N PRO A 193 -11.06 0.99 0.00
CA PRO A 193 -11.67 0.86 1.33
C PRO A 193 -10.84 0.00 2.28
N LEU A 194 -10.12 -1.01 1.78
CA LEU A 194 -9.22 -1.83 2.59
C LEU A 194 -7.99 -1.02 3.02
N ILE A 195 -7.44 -0.22 2.11
CA ILE A 195 -6.37 0.73 2.43
C ILE A 195 -6.87 1.76 3.46
N ALA A 196 -8.11 2.25 3.32
CA ALA A 196 -8.71 3.21 4.26
C ALA A 196 -8.78 2.64 5.68
N LEU A 197 -9.31 1.42 5.82
CA LEU A 197 -9.46 0.74 7.10
C LEU A 197 -8.12 0.69 7.84
N ARG A 198 -7.07 0.38 7.09
CA ARG A 198 -5.70 0.29 7.56
C ARG A 198 -5.12 1.64 8.00
N GLU A 199 -5.21 2.66 7.16
CA GLU A 199 -4.67 3.99 7.47
C GLU A 199 -5.43 4.67 8.62
N ILE A 200 -6.75 4.53 8.65
CA ILE A 200 -7.60 5.07 9.74
C ILE A 200 -7.24 4.40 11.06
N PHE A 201 -7.04 3.08 11.07
CA PHE A 201 -6.61 2.38 12.29
C PHE A 201 -5.22 2.81 12.75
N ALA A 202 -4.26 2.96 11.83
CA ALA A 202 -2.90 3.41 12.15
C ALA A 202 -2.87 4.84 12.71
N ALA A 203 -3.61 5.75 12.07
CA ALA A 203 -3.82 7.12 12.52
C ALA A 203 -4.51 7.14 13.89
N GLY A 204 -5.68 6.51 14.00
CA GLY A 204 -6.49 6.50 15.23
C GLY A 204 -5.77 5.93 16.44
N SER A 205 -4.99 4.87 16.24
CA SER A 205 -4.16 4.27 17.30
C SER A 205 -3.04 5.19 17.79
N SER A 206 -2.69 6.21 17.01
CA SER A 206 -1.60 7.14 17.32
C SER A 206 -2.11 8.47 17.87
N TYR A 207 -3.32 8.92 17.50
CA TYR A 207 -3.89 10.17 17.98
C TYR A 207 -4.48 10.09 19.38
N GLY A 208 -5.12 8.98 19.73
CA GLY A 208 -5.82 8.79 21.00
C GLY A 208 -5.01 8.02 22.06
N PRO A 209 -5.46 8.06 23.33
CA PRO A 209 -4.91 7.17 24.36
C PRO A 209 -5.17 5.71 23.99
N SER A 210 -4.22 4.83 24.34
CA SER A 210 -4.35 3.39 24.13
C SER A 210 -5.56 2.85 24.91
N SER A 211 -6.51 2.24 24.21
CA SER A 211 -7.66 1.57 24.81
C SER A 211 -7.46 0.06 24.77
N SER A 212 -8.30 -0.69 25.51
CA SER A 212 -8.32 -2.16 25.41
C SER A 212 -8.56 -2.65 23.98
N PHE A 213 -9.30 -1.86 23.18
CA PHE A 213 -9.54 -2.15 21.77
C PHE A 213 -8.30 -1.92 20.91
N THR A 214 -7.66 -0.74 20.95
CA THR A 214 -6.49 -0.43 20.09
C THR A 214 -5.23 -1.16 20.50
N SER A 215 -5.14 -1.60 21.75
CA SER A 215 -4.04 -2.44 22.24
C SER A 215 -4.21 -3.93 21.92
N SER A 216 -5.42 -4.39 21.60
CA SER A 216 -5.72 -5.79 21.30
C SER A 216 -4.96 -6.28 20.07
N LEU A 217 -4.25 -7.40 20.23
CA LEU A 217 -3.52 -8.06 19.15
C LEU A 217 -4.46 -8.43 17.99
N ALA A 218 -5.64 -8.98 18.30
CA ALA A 218 -6.64 -9.36 17.30
C ALA A 218 -7.09 -8.15 16.47
N VAL A 219 -7.32 -7.01 17.12
CA VAL A 219 -7.73 -5.77 16.44
C VAL A 219 -6.61 -5.26 15.54
N LYS A 220 -5.37 -5.24 16.03
CA LYS A 220 -4.20 -4.86 15.21
C LYS A 220 -4.06 -5.74 13.96
N ILE A 221 -4.27 -7.05 14.09
CA ILE A 221 -4.24 -7.96 12.94
C ILE A 221 -5.35 -7.63 11.95
N CYS A 222 -6.60 -7.61 12.42
CA CYS A 222 -7.78 -7.46 11.57
C CYS A 222 -7.87 -6.09 10.89
N LEU A 223 -7.36 -5.04 11.54
CA LEU A 223 -7.45 -3.66 11.05
C LEU A 223 -6.16 -3.15 10.41
N SER A 224 -5.03 -3.84 10.58
CA SER A 224 -3.75 -3.42 9.96
C SER A 224 -3.22 -4.43 8.94
N VAL A 225 -3.00 -5.67 9.35
CA VAL A 225 -2.31 -6.68 8.52
C VAL A 225 -3.24 -7.27 7.46
N VAL A 226 -4.45 -7.68 7.86
CA VAL A 226 -5.42 -8.31 6.95
C VAL A 226 -5.83 -7.37 5.81
N PRO A 227 -6.19 -6.09 6.03
CA PRO A 227 -6.60 -5.21 4.95
C PRO A 227 -5.45 -4.91 3.98
N GLU A 228 -4.21 -4.89 4.45
CA GLU A 228 -3.03 -4.78 3.59
C GLU A 228 -2.91 -5.97 2.63
N MET A 229 -2.94 -7.19 3.18
CA MET A 229 -2.85 -8.41 2.37
C MET A 229 -3.99 -8.49 1.34
N LEU A 230 -5.21 -8.19 1.77
CA LEU A 230 -6.37 -8.15 0.88
C LEU A 230 -6.21 -7.08 -0.21
N SER A 231 -5.68 -5.90 0.11
CA SER A 231 -5.41 -4.85 -0.87
C SER A 231 -4.40 -5.31 -1.92
N ILE A 232 -3.31 -5.98 -1.52
CA ILE A 232 -2.32 -6.55 -2.42
C ILE A 232 -2.96 -7.60 -3.33
N ILE A 233 -3.79 -8.50 -2.78
CA ILE A 233 -4.50 -9.52 -3.55
C ILE A 233 -5.41 -8.87 -4.60
N VAL A 234 -6.25 -7.91 -4.20
CA VAL A 234 -7.19 -7.21 -5.09
C VAL A 234 -6.44 -6.51 -6.24
N LEU A 235 -5.39 -5.74 -5.92
CA LEU A 235 -4.59 -5.04 -6.92
C LEU A 235 -3.90 -6.02 -7.86
N THR A 236 -3.34 -7.11 -7.33
CA THR A 236 -2.62 -8.12 -8.13
C THR A 236 -3.55 -8.93 -9.02
N VAL A 237 -4.75 -9.31 -8.54
CA VAL A 237 -5.77 -9.96 -9.36
C VAL A 237 -6.19 -9.05 -10.51
N ALA A 238 -6.38 -7.75 -10.25
CA ALA A 238 -6.67 -6.78 -11.31
C ALA A 238 -5.50 -6.66 -12.32
N GLY A 239 -4.26 -6.64 -11.84
CA GLY A 239 -3.05 -6.69 -12.67
C GLY A 239 -3.00 -7.93 -13.57
N ILE A 240 -3.16 -9.12 -13.00
CA ILE A 240 -3.16 -10.38 -13.78
C ILE A 240 -4.26 -10.37 -14.85
N ARG A 241 -5.46 -9.90 -14.52
CA ARG A 241 -6.58 -9.76 -15.46
C ARG A 241 -6.31 -8.75 -16.58
N THR A 242 -5.37 -7.83 -16.37
CA THR A 242 -5.04 -6.74 -17.30
C THR A 242 -3.62 -6.85 -17.86
N ARG A 243 -2.98 -8.02 -17.72
CA ARG A 243 -1.61 -8.33 -18.17
C ARG A 243 -1.29 -7.97 -19.63
N GLY A 244 -2.31 -7.84 -20.49
CA GLY A 244 -2.17 -7.50 -21.91
C GLY A 244 -2.09 -5.99 -22.20
N ILE A 245 -2.29 -5.14 -21.18
CA ILE A 245 -2.42 -3.69 -21.34
C ILE A 245 -1.16 -3.07 -21.97
N ALA A 246 0.03 -3.49 -21.53
CA ALA A 246 1.30 -2.98 -22.04
C ALA A 246 1.53 -3.30 -23.53
N ASN A 247 1.08 -4.46 -23.99
CA ASN A 247 1.24 -4.89 -25.38
C ASN A 247 0.31 -4.11 -26.33
N LYS A 248 -0.91 -3.80 -25.89
CA LYS A 248 -1.90 -3.04 -26.69
C LYS A 248 -1.40 -1.63 -27.02
N PHE A 249 -0.79 -0.97 -26.06
CA PHE A 249 -0.19 0.35 -26.27
C PHE A 249 1.02 0.38 -27.22
N GLN A 250 1.77 -0.71 -27.40
CA GLN A 250 2.89 -0.72 -28.36
C GLN A 250 2.40 -0.77 -29.81
N ARG A 251 1.19 -1.33 -30.04
CA ARG A 251 0.58 -1.39 -31.37
C ARG A 251 0.01 -0.05 -31.82
N THR A 252 -0.38 0.83 -30.89
CA THR A 252 -0.94 2.16 -31.22
C THR A 252 0.13 3.24 -31.44
N THR A 253 1.40 2.95 -31.18
CA THR A 253 2.52 3.89 -31.33
C THR A 253 3.46 3.55 -32.49
N LYS A 254 3.13 2.49 -33.26
CA LYS A 254 3.76 2.17 -34.54
C LYS A 254 2.80 2.58 -35.64
#